data_AF-A0A524Q1S9-F1
#
_entry.id   AF-A0A524Q1S9-F1
#
_cell.length_a   1.000
_cell.length_b   1.000
_cell.length_c   1.000
_cell.angle_alpha   90.00
_cell.angle_beta   90.00
_cell.angle_gamma   90.00
#
_symmetry.space_group_name_H-M   'P 1'
#
loop_
_entity.id
_entity.type
_entity.pdbx_description
1 polymer ?
#
loop_
_entity_poly.entity_id
_entity_poly.type
_entity_poly.pdbx_seq_one_letter_code
_entity_poly.pdbx_strand_id
1 'polypeptide(L)' 'MSSTFMGLEIGKKGLMSHQQALHVTGHNISNAENKEYSRQRVIITAADPLYVPSLSRANVPGNIG' A
#
# COMPACT_ATOMS: atom_id res chain seq x y z
N MET A 1 12.28 9.08 12.15
CA MET A 1 11.86 9.28 10.75
C MET A 1 12.63 10.44 10.12
N SER A 2 13.96 10.46 10.24
CA SER A 2 14.79 11.24 9.32
C SER A 2 15.60 10.23 8.50
N SER A 3 14.91 9.45 7.67
CA SER A 3 15.57 8.64 6.65
C SER A 3 15.41 9.37 5.32
N THR A 4 16.53 9.73 4.72
CA THR A 4 16.60 10.44 3.42
C THR A 4 15.83 9.72 2.31
N PHE A 5 15.59 8.42 2.44
CA PHE A 5 14.94 7.58 1.44
C PHE A 5 13.43 7.35 1.65
N MET A 6 12.83 7.95 2.67
CA MET A 6 11.41 7.71 2.97
C MET A 6 10.48 8.09 1.79
N GLY A 7 10.77 9.17 1.07
CA GLY A 7 10.01 9.54 -0.14
C GLY A 7 10.14 8.52 -1.28
N LEU A 8 11.33 7.95 -1.48
CA LEU A 8 11.55 6.91 -2.49
C LEU A 8 10.81 5.61 -2.13
N GLU A 9 10.80 5.24 -0.85
CA GLU A 9 10.07 4.05 -0.39
C GLU A 9 8.55 4.21 -0.55
N ILE A 10 8.01 5.40 -0.29
CA ILE A 10 6.59 5.71 -0.57
C ILE A 10 6.31 5.58 -2.07
N GLY A 11 7.15 6.17 -2.93
CA GLY A 11 7.01 6.08 -4.38
C GLY A 11 7.05 4.63 -4.87
N LYS A 12 8.02 3.85 -4.40
CA LYS A 12 8.16 2.42 -4.72
C LYS A 12 6.91 1.63 -4.31
N LYS A 13 6.43 1.80 -3.07
CA LYS A 13 5.21 1.13 -2.59
C LYS A 13 3.99 1.49 -3.42
N GLY A 14 3.85 2.77 -3.80
CA GLY A 14 2.79 3.24 -4.69
C GLY A 14 2.84 2.54 -6.05
N LEU A 15 4.00 2.52 -6.70
CA LEU A 15 4.20 1.86 -8.00
C LEU A 15 3.88 0.36 -7.92
N MET A 16 4.37 -0.33 -6.89
CA MET A 16 4.11 -1.77 -6.70
C MET A 16 2.62 -2.04 -6.46
N SER A 17 1.94 -1.23 -5.64
CA SER A 17 0.51 -1.36 -5.39
C SER A 17 -0.32 -1.18 -6.65
N HIS A 18 0.02 -0.19 -7.48
CA HIS A 18 -0.68 0.04 -8.75
C HIS A 18 -0.38 -1.05 -9.78
N GLN A 19 0.85 -1.55 -9.84
CA GLN A 19 1.20 -2.68 -10.70
C GLN A 19 0.34 -3.91 -10.38
N GLN A 20 0.13 -4.22 -9.09
CA GLN A 20 -0.75 -5.31 -8.67
C GLN A 20 -2.21 -5.07 -9.09
N ALA A 21 -2.70 -3.82 -8.97
CA ALA A 21 -4.04 -3.46 -9.41
C ALA A 21 -4.23 -3.66 -10.93
N LEU A 22 -3.21 -3.33 -11.73
CA LEU A 22 -3.21 -3.59 -13.17
C LEU A 22 -3.22 -5.10 -13.49
N HIS A 23 -2.45 -5.91 -12.76
CA HIS A 23 -2.48 -7.37 -12.93
C HIS A 23 -3.86 -7.96 -12.66
N VAL A 24 -4.51 -7.57 -11.56
CA VAL A 24 -5.88 -8.05 -11.24
C VAL A 24 -6.88 -7.58 -12.29
N THR A 25 -6.71 -6.35 -12.79
CA THR A 25 -7.55 -5.82 -13.87
C THR A 25 -7.38 -6.62 -15.16
N GLY A 26 -6.14 -6.91 -15.55
CA GLY A 26 -5.84 -7.77 -16.70
C GLY A 26 -6.44 -9.17 -16.54
N HIS A 27 -6.28 -9.80 -15.37
CA HIS A 27 -6.87 -11.10 -15.08
C HIS A 27 -8.40 -11.08 -15.18
N ASN A 28 -9.06 -10.03 -14.68
CA ASN A 28 -10.51 -9.87 -14.81
C ASN A 28 -10.95 -9.71 -16.27
N ILE A 29 -10.22 -8.92 -17.07
CA ILE A 29 -10.52 -8.72 -18.49
C ILE A 29 -10.35 -10.03 -19.27
N SER A 30 -9.26 -10.76 -19.04
CA SER A 30 -9.01 -12.06 -19.70
C SER A 30 -10.10 -13.10 -19.40
N ASN A 31 -10.79 -13.00 -18.26
CA ASN A 31 -11.87 -13.89 -17.87
C ASN A 31 -13.27 -13.29 -18.08
N ALA A 32 -13.40 -12.16 -18.79
CA ALA A 32 -14.67 -11.46 -18.93
C ALA A 32 -15.80 -12.30 -19.57
N GLU A 33 -15.47 -13.22 -20.46
CA GLU A 33 -16.44 -14.11 -21.14
C GLU A 33 -16.77 -15.38 -20.33
N ASN A 34 -16.05 -15.66 -19.25
CA ASN A 34 -16.34 -16.79 -18.39
C ASN A 34 -17.50 -16.45 -17.45
N LYS A 35 -18.69 -17.00 -17.75
CA LYS A 35 -19.93 -16.74 -17.00
C LYS A 35 -19.86 -17.13 -15.52
N GLU A 36 -19.03 -18.10 -15.19
CA GLU A 36 -18.85 -18.58 -13.80
C GLU A 36 -17.71 -17.84 -13.07
N TYR A 37 -17.06 -16.87 -13.71
CA TYR A 37 -15.96 -16.12 -13.11
C TYR A 37 -16.45 -15.03 -12.14
N SER A 38 -15.91 -15.06 -10.93
CA SER A 38 -16.09 -13.99 -9.95
C SER A 38 -14.90 -13.04 -9.96
N ARG A 39 -15.14 -11.77 -10.29
CA ARG A 39 -14.10 -10.75 -10.40
C ARG A 39 -13.47 -10.42 -9.04
N GLN A 40 -12.17 -10.18 -9.06
CA GLN A 40 -11.42 -9.71 -7.88
C GLN A 40 -11.29 -8.18 -7.91
N ARG A 41 -11.29 -7.53 -6.74
CA ARG A 41 -11.09 -6.09 -6.60
C ARG A 41 -9.97 -5.81 -5.62
N VAL A 42 -8.99 -5.02 -6.05
CA VAL A 42 -7.92 -4.54 -5.17
C VAL A 42 -8.44 -3.35 -4.36
N ILE A 43 -8.17 -3.37 -3.06
CA ILE A 43 -8.43 -2.26 -2.14
C ILE A 43 -7.06 -1.73 -1.71
N ILE A 44 -6.78 -0.47 -2.03
CA ILE A 44 -5.54 0.20 -1.66
C ILE A 44 -5.81 0.98 -0.36
N THR A 45 -5.01 0.74 0.66
CA THR A 45 -5.08 1.43 1.95
C THR A 45 -3.74 2.06 2.29
N ALA A 46 -3.76 3.08 3.14
CA ALA A 46 -2.54 3.59 3.73
C ALA A 46 -1.86 2.51 4.58
N ALA A 47 -0.53 2.51 4.60
CA ALA A 47 0.23 1.67 5.52
C ALA A 47 0.16 2.24 6.93
N ASP A 48 0.28 1.37 7.93
CA ASP A 48 0.34 1.79 9.31
C ASP A 48 1.54 2.73 9.55
N PRO A 49 1.37 3.76 10.40
CA PRO A 49 2.47 4.64 10.74
C PRO A 49 3.53 3.86 11.54
N LEU A 50 4.80 4.23 11.35
CA LEU A 50 5.91 3.62 12.09
C LEU A 50 5.77 3.81 13.62
N TYR A 51 5.17 4.92 14.03
CA TYR A 51 4.88 5.22 15.42
C TYR A 51 3.46 5.74 15.54
N VAL A 52 2.74 5.26 16.55
CA VAL A 52 1.43 5.80 16.89
C VAL A 52 1.65 7.14 17.60
N PRO A 53 1.06 8.26 17.11
CA PRO A 53 1.10 9.52 17.83
C PRO A 53 0.22 9.39 19.08
N SER A 54 0.84 9.04 20.21
CA SER A 54 0.19 8.86 21.51
C SER A 54 1.01 9.55 22.61
N LEU A 55 0.32 10.11 23.60
CA LEU A 55 0.92 10.71 24.79
C LEU A 55 1.68 9.68 25.65
N SER A 56 1.31 8.40 25.56
CA SER A 56 1.91 7.31 26.34
C SER A 56 3.08 6.61 25.64
N ARG A 57 3.59 7.14 24.52
CA ARG A 57 4.65 6.49 23.75
C ARG A 57 6.02 6.61 24.42
N ALA A 58 6.92 5.68 24.10
CA ALA A 58 8.33 5.81 24.49
C ALA A 58 8.98 7.02 23.78
N ASN A 59 9.58 7.93 24.56
CA ASN A 59 10.30 9.11 24.06
C ASN A 59 11.73 8.73 23.63
N VAL A 60 11.82 8.02 22.51
CA VAL A 60 13.10 7.67 21.88
C VAL A 60 13.41 8.61 20.71
N PRO A 61 14.69 8.99 20.52
CA PRO A 61 15.10 9.81 19.37
C PRO A 61 14.66 9.17 18.06
N GLY A 62 14.01 9.95 17.19
CA GLY A 62 13.53 9.49 15.88
C GLY A 62 12.03 9.28 15.77
N ASN A 63 11.25 9.45 16.84
CA ASN A 63 9.80 9.55 16.74
C ASN A 63 9.43 10.95 16.22
N ILE A 64 8.69 11.02 15.12
CA ILE A 64 8.09 12.28 14.63
C ILE A 64 6.61 12.26 15.01
N GLY A 65 6.16 13.28 15.73
CA GLY A 65 4.77 13.51 16.15
C GLY A 65 4.67 13.65 17.64
#